data_AF-A0A662RJ03-F1
#
_entry.id   AF-A0A662RJ03-F1
#
_cell.length_a   1.000
_cell.length_b   1.000
_cell.length_c   1.000
_cell.angle_alpha   90.00
_cell.angle_beta   90.00
_cell.angle_gamma   90.00
#
_symmetry.space_group_name_H-M   'P 1'
#
loop_
_entity.id
_entity.type
_entity.pdbx_description
1 polymer ?
#
loop_
_entity_poly.entity_id
_entity_poly.type
_entity_poly.pdbx_seq_one_letter_code
_entity_poly.pdbx_strand_id
1 'polypeptide(L)'
;LFPERVEDLVNAVSKATGKEVIPISALRRINIEEFKKMLEGLLPKKMEHPVSTNVGGKLPKVAPKRLAFPENPELRVRKIAEDEYVLEGNLVEYLLKRYKAEYRDSMREILQTLERFGASKQLREHGAKTGDTVYLSENGPMFEYVNEEKE
;
A
#
# COMPACT_ATOMS: atom_id res chain seq x y z
N LEU A 1 29.76 37.84 -5.67
CA LEU A 1 28.83 38.49 -6.63
C LEU A 1 28.58 39.91 -6.15
N PHE A 2 29.05 40.90 -6.90
CA PHE A 2 28.83 42.31 -6.61
C PHE A 2 27.35 42.68 -6.85
N PRO A 3 26.75 43.61 -6.08
CA PRO A 3 25.33 43.96 -6.17
C PRO A 3 24.90 44.37 -7.58
N GLU A 4 25.68 45.22 -8.25
CA GLU A 4 25.41 45.73 -9.60
C GLU A 4 25.23 44.62 -10.65
N ARG A 5 26.03 43.55 -10.55
CA ARG A 5 25.93 42.40 -11.46
C ARG A 5 24.65 41.58 -11.29
N VAL A 6 24.05 41.61 -10.11
CA VAL A 6 22.80 40.89 -9.82
C VAL A 6 21.63 41.64 -10.41
N GLU A 7 21.62 42.97 -10.31
CA GLU A 7 20.58 43.84 -10.86
C GLU A 7 20.50 43.74 -12.39
N ASP A 8 21.66 43.73 -13.06
CA ASP A 8 21.73 43.53 -14.52
C ASP A 8 21.15 42.18 -14.97
N LEU A 9 21.48 41.11 -14.23
CA LEU A 9 20.97 39.77 -14.49
C LEU A 9 19.45 39.69 -14.29
N VAL A 10 18.95 40.29 -13.20
CA VAL A 10 17.51 40.37 -12.92
C VAL A 10 16.79 41.10 -14.04
N ASN A 11 17.30 42.24 -14.49
CA ASN A 11 16.74 43.02 -15.59
C ASN A 11 16.74 42.24 -16.92
N ALA A 12 17.83 41.55 -17.24
CA ALA A 12 17.92 40.75 -18.45
C ALA A 12 16.91 39.59 -18.47
N VAL A 13 16.80 38.85 -17.36
CA VAL A 13 15.86 37.72 -17.24
C VAL A 13 14.41 38.19 -17.22
N SER A 14 14.13 39.31 -16.53
CA SER A 14 12.79 39.90 -16.50
C SER A 14 12.34 40.32 -17.90
N LYS A 15 13.18 41.03 -18.66
CA LYS A 15 12.89 41.39 -20.06
C LYS A 15 12.72 40.18 -20.98
N ALA A 16 13.55 39.14 -20.82
CA ALA A 16 13.51 37.97 -21.68
C ALA A 16 12.27 37.08 -21.43
N THR A 17 11.80 37.03 -20.18
CA THR A 17 10.69 36.14 -19.78
C THR A 17 9.35 36.84 -19.66
N GLY A 18 9.34 38.18 -19.58
CA GLY A 18 8.14 38.97 -19.30
C GLY A 18 7.56 38.73 -17.91
N LYS A 19 8.34 38.14 -16.99
CA LYS A 19 7.93 37.76 -15.65
C LYS A 19 8.68 38.57 -14.61
N GLU A 20 8.06 38.72 -13.44
CA GLU A 20 8.74 39.25 -12.27
C GLU A 20 9.85 38.30 -11.80
N VAL A 21 11.02 38.84 -11.49
CA VAL A 21 12.22 38.08 -11.09
C VAL A 21 12.71 38.59 -9.74
N ILE A 22 12.78 37.70 -8.76
CA ILE A 22 13.29 38.00 -7.42
C ILE A 22 14.59 37.21 -7.21
N PRO A 23 15.76 37.88 -7.06
CA PRO A 23 17.02 37.18 -6.80
C PRO A 23 17.06 36.70 -5.35
N ILE A 24 17.27 35.41 -5.12
CA ILE A 24 17.35 34.83 -3.77
C ILE A 24 18.74 34.26 -3.47
N SER A 25 19.15 34.29 -2.20
CA SER A 25 20.35 33.57 -1.74
C SER A 25 20.12 32.93 -0.39
N ALA A 26 20.09 31.59 -0.37
CA ALA A 26 19.95 30.82 0.87
C ALA A 26 21.15 31.04 1.82
N LEU A 27 22.36 31.05 1.27
CA LEU A 27 23.59 31.25 2.05
C LEU A 27 23.66 32.63 2.71
N ARG A 28 23.24 33.68 1.99
CA ARG A 28 23.31 35.08 2.47
C ARG A 28 22.01 35.56 3.11
N ARG A 29 20.96 34.75 3.11
CA ARG A 29 19.61 35.08 3.59
C ARG A 29 19.01 36.33 2.94
N ILE A 30 19.28 36.53 1.64
CA ILE A 30 18.77 37.69 0.89
C ILE A 30 17.45 37.32 0.20
N ASN A 31 16.47 38.21 0.32
CA ASN A 31 15.14 38.17 -0.35
C ASN A 31 14.31 36.91 -0.10
N ILE A 32 14.56 36.19 1.00
CA ILE A 32 13.81 34.98 1.35
C ILE A 32 12.36 35.33 1.73
N GLU A 33 12.14 36.42 2.45
CA GLU A 33 10.80 36.81 2.90
C GLU A 33 9.97 37.41 1.76
N GLU A 34 10.59 38.21 0.88
CA GLU A 34 9.99 38.72 -0.35
C GLU A 34 9.53 37.59 -1.25
N PHE A 35 10.36 36.55 -1.40
CA PHE A 35 10.01 35.35 -2.16
C PHE A 35 8.81 34.60 -1.57
N LYS A 36 8.76 34.44 -0.23
CA LYS A 36 7.61 33.81 0.44
C LYS A 36 6.32 34.60 0.23
N LYS A 37 6.36 35.93 0.36
CA LYS A 37 5.19 36.80 0.13
C LYS A 37 4.68 36.70 -1.31
N MET A 38 5.60 36.66 -2.28
CA MET A 38 5.24 36.45 -3.68
C MET A 38 4.54 35.08 -3.87
N LEU A 39 5.09 34.01 -3.28
CA LEU A 39 4.46 32.69 -3.32
C LEU A 39 3.07 32.69 -2.68
N GLU A 40 2.89 33.32 -1.53
CA GLU A 40 1.59 33.45 -0.87
C GLU A 40 0.55 34.16 -1.75
N GLY A 41 0.97 35.18 -2.50
CA GLY A 41 0.11 35.88 -3.46
C GLY A 41 -0.29 35.05 -4.68
N LEU A 42 0.57 34.11 -5.10
CA LEU A 42 0.32 33.22 -6.24
C LEU A 42 -0.50 31.98 -5.85
N LEU A 43 -0.47 31.58 -4.58
CA LEU A 43 -1.23 30.44 -4.10
C LEU A 43 -2.73 30.77 -4.06
N PRO A 44 -3.61 29.86 -4.53
CA PRO A 44 -5.04 30.07 -4.45
C PRO A 44 -5.48 30.11 -2.97
N LYS A 45 -6.22 31.15 -2.57
CA LYS A 45 -6.75 31.31 -1.19
C LYS A 45 -7.61 30.12 -0.73
N LYS A 46 -8.18 29.38 -1.68
CA LYS A 46 -8.83 28.08 -1.46
C LYS A 46 -8.12 27.06 -2.33
N MET A 47 -7.30 26.20 -1.72
CA MET A 47 -7.03 24.90 -2.33
C MET A 47 -8.34 24.11 -2.30
N GLU A 48 -8.74 23.50 -3.42
CA GLU A 48 -9.91 22.60 -3.48
C GLU A 48 -9.67 21.28 -2.73
N HIS A 49 -8.44 21.03 -2.31
CA HIS A 49 -8.19 20.01 -1.31
C HIS A 49 -8.84 20.43 0.00
N PRO A 50 -9.45 19.49 0.75
CA PRO A 50 -9.96 19.81 2.07
C PRO A 50 -8.76 20.27 2.90
N VAL A 51 -8.63 21.59 3.03
CA VAL A 51 -7.88 22.19 4.12
C VAL A 51 -8.51 21.55 5.34
N SER A 52 -7.76 20.69 6.01
CA SER A 52 -8.18 20.24 7.32
C SER A 52 -8.36 21.53 8.11
N THR A 53 -9.61 21.89 8.38
CA THR A 53 -9.98 23.06 9.19
C THR A 53 -9.50 22.91 10.64
N ASN A 54 -8.78 21.84 10.93
CA ASN A 54 -8.22 21.53 12.21
C ASN A 54 -6.74 21.95 12.27
N VAL A 55 -6.50 23.25 12.26
CA VAL A 55 -5.39 23.78 13.07
C VAL A 55 -5.84 23.62 14.52
N GLY A 56 -5.60 22.43 15.10
CA GLY A 56 -5.87 22.12 16.51
C GLY A 56 -7.11 21.29 16.84
N GLY A 57 -7.98 20.96 15.88
CA GLY A 57 -9.13 20.08 16.12
C GLY A 57 -8.76 18.58 16.05
N LYS A 58 -9.28 17.76 16.97
CA LYS A 58 -9.18 16.30 16.87
C LYS A 58 -9.77 15.88 15.52
N LEU A 59 -8.98 15.17 14.71
CA LEU A 59 -9.47 14.54 13.48
C LEU A 59 -10.76 13.77 13.80
N PRO A 60 -11.78 13.80 12.90
CA PRO A 60 -12.99 13.03 13.11
C PRO A 60 -12.59 11.56 13.34
N LYS A 61 -13.05 10.98 14.44
CA LYS A 61 -12.82 9.56 14.72
C LYS A 61 -13.53 8.75 13.65
N VAL A 62 -12.79 8.34 12.63
CA VAL A 62 -13.29 7.37 11.65
C VAL A 62 -13.38 6.01 12.33
N ALA A 63 -14.53 5.36 12.21
CA ALA A 63 -14.65 3.97 12.66
C ALA A 63 -13.66 3.12 11.86
N PRO A 64 -12.92 2.21 12.50
CA PRO A 64 -11.98 1.35 11.79
C PRO A 64 -12.77 0.49 10.80
N LYS A 65 -12.38 0.56 9.51
CA LYS A 65 -12.95 -0.30 8.47
C LYS A 65 -12.49 -1.73 8.75
N ARG A 66 -13.36 -2.54 9.36
CA ARG A 66 -13.09 -3.97 9.59
C ARG A 66 -13.33 -4.71 8.29
N LEU A 67 -12.38 -5.54 7.89
CA LEU A 67 -12.61 -6.51 6.82
C LEU A 67 -13.59 -7.55 7.35
N ALA A 68 -14.79 -7.63 6.74
CA ALA A 68 -15.81 -8.59 7.11
C ALA A 68 -15.39 -10.00 6.68
N PHE A 69 -15.63 -10.98 7.55
CA PHE A 69 -15.49 -12.39 7.21
C PHE A 69 -16.55 -12.77 6.16
N PRO A 70 -16.25 -13.62 5.16
CA PRO A 70 -17.22 -13.99 4.13
C PRO A 70 -18.43 -14.70 4.74
N GLU A 71 -19.64 -14.33 4.31
CA GLU A 71 -20.90 -14.93 4.80
C GLU A 71 -21.01 -16.42 4.45
N ASN A 72 -20.55 -16.79 3.25
CA ASN A 72 -20.46 -18.17 2.78
C ASN A 72 -19.00 -18.48 2.42
N PRO A 73 -18.18 -18.94 3.38
CA PRO A 73 -16.79 -19.27 3.13
C PRO A 73 -16.68 -20.45 2.17
N GLU A 74 -15.96 -20.24 1.07
CA GLU A 74 -15.75 -21.23 0.02
C GLU A 74 -14.26 -21.55 -0.12
N LEU A 75 -13.98 -22.83 -0.32
CA LEU A 75 -12.68 -23.39 -0.68
C LEU A 75 -12.86 -24.31 -1.87
N ARG A 76 -11.93 -24.21 -2.82
CA ARG A 76 -11.83 -25.04 -4.02
C ARG A 76 -10.36 -25.41 -4.23
N VAL A 77 -10.13 -26.64 -4.67
CA VAL A 77 -8.80 -27.13 -5.02
C VAL A 77 -8.74 -27.34 -6.52
N ARG A 78 -7.62 -26.93 -7.12
CA ARG A 78 -7.34 -27.15 -8.53
C ARG A 78 -5.93 -27.70 -8.67
N LYS A 79 -5.79 -28.87 -9.30
CA LYS A 79 -4.48 -29.43 -9.63
C LYS A 79 -3.90 -28.67 -10.83
N ILE A 80 -2.66 -28.20 -10.71
CA ILE A 80 -1.97 -27.41 -11.75
C ILE A 80 -0.77 -28.13 -12.36
N ALA A 81 -0.12 -29.01 -11.59
CA ALA A 81 0.92 -29.93 -12.08
C ALA A 81 0.84 -31.27 -11.32
N GLU A 82 1.79 -32.18 -11.56
CA GLU A 82 1.79 -33.53 -10.96
C GLU A 82 1.73 -33.50 -9.43
N ASP A 83 2.56 -32.64 -8.81
CA ASP A 83 2.71 -32.48 -7.37
C ASP A 83 2.37 -31.04 -6.90
N GLU A 84 1.61 -30.29 -7.71
CA GLU A 84 1.27 -28.89 -7.45
C GLU A 84 -0.23 -28.63 -7.52
N TYR A 85 -0.75 -27.93 -6.50
CA TYR A 85 -2.17 -27.62 -6.34
C TYR A 85 -2.37 -26.15 -5.98
N VAL A 86 -3.49 -25.58 -6.41
CA VAL A 86 -3.95 -24.26 -5.98
C VAL A 86 -5.17 -24.45 -5.08
N LEU A 87 -5.13 -23.89 -3.88
CA LEU A 87 -6.26 -23.75 -2.97
C LEU A 87 -6.80 -22.32 -3.10
N GLU A 88 -7.99 -22.18 -3.67
CA GLU A 88 -8.62 -20.90 -4.02
C GLU A 88 -10.03 -20.77 -3.43
N GLY A 89 -10.55 -19.54 -3.36
CA GLY A 89 -11.87 -19.25 -2.79
C GLY A 89 -11.91 -17.96 -1.99
N ASN A 90 -13.11 -17.48 -1.68
CA ASN A 90 -13.30 -16.21 -0.98
C ASN A 90 -12.70 -16.21 0.44
N LEU A 91 -12.58 -17.39 1.06
CA LEU A 91 -11.92 -17.57 2.35
C LEU A 91 -10.42 -17.32 2.25
N VAL A 92 -9.78 -17.88 1.22
CA VAL A 92 -8.35 -17.70 0.98
C VAL A 92 -8.05 -16.23 0.69
N GLU A 93 -8.85 -15.59 -0.18
CA GLU A 93 -8.72 -14.16 -0.46
C GLU A 93 -8.87 -13.29 0.79
N TYR A 94 -9.86 -13.60 1.65
CA TYR A 94 -10.07 -12.89 2.91
C TYR A 94 -8.84 -13.02 3.82
N LEU A 95 -8.31 -14.22 3.97
CA LEU A 95 -7.16 -14.51 4.84
C LEU A 95 -5.90 -13.81 4.34
N LEU A 96 -5.63 -13.84 3.04
CA LEU A 96 -4.47 -13.15 2.45
C LEU A 96 -4.58 -11.62 2.49
N LYS A 97 -5.80 -11.06 2.51
CA LYS A 97 -6.02 -9.61 2.74
C LYS A 97 -5.85 -9.24 4.21
N ARG A 98 -6.16 -10.16 5.13
CA ARG A 98 -6.13 -9.94 6.58
C ARG A 98 -4.75 -10.16 7.19
N TYR A 99 -3.99 -11.12 6.68
CA TYR A 99 -2.74 -11.59 7.26
C TYR A 99 -1.59 -11.50 6.25
N LYS A 100 -0.37 -11.31 6.74
CA LYS A 100 0.85 -11.35 5.92
C LYS A 100 1.48 -12.73 6.03
N ALA A 101 1.35 -13.54 4.98
CA ALA A 101 1.82 -14.94 4.97
C ALA A 101 3.35 -15.08 5.10
N GLU A 102 4.12 -14.02 4.87
CA GLU A 102 5.58 -14.00 5.10
C GLU A 102 5.97 -14.21 6.58
N TYR A 103 5.05 -13.94 7.52
CA TYR A 103 5.30 -14.16 8.94
C TYR A 103 4.79 -15.51 9.40
N ARG A 104 5.64 -16.28 10.07
CA ARG A 104 5.34 -17.64 10.56
C ARG A 104 4.04 -17.74 11.35
N ASP A 105 3.82 -16.84 12.31
CA ASP A 105 2.60 -16.87 13.14
C ASP A 105 1.33 -16.56 12.32
N SER A 106 1.44 -15.67 11.33
CA SER A 106 0.35 -15.36 10.41
C SER A 106 0.06 -16.54 9.50
N MET A 107 1.09 -17.18 8.96
CA MET A 107 0.93 -18.38 8.13
C MET A 107 0.30 -19.53 8.90
N ARG A 108 0.72 -19.77 10.15
CA ARG A 108 0.08 -20.75 11.03
C ARG A 108 -1.42 -20.48 11.17
N GLU A 109 -1.80 -19.23 11.37
CA GLU A 109 -3.21 -18.87 11.58
C GLU A 109 -4.06 -18.99 10.30
N ILE A 110 -3.47 -18.68 9.15
CA ILE A 110 -4.05 -18.95 7.84
C ILE A 110 -4.31 -20.45 7.70
N LEU A 111 -3.29 -21.29 7.90
CA LEU A 111 -3.39 -22.75 7.74
C LEU A 111 -4.41 -23.37 8.72
N GLN A 112 -4.38 -22.98 10.00
CA GLN A 112 -5.36 -23.44 10.98
C GLN A 112 -6.79 -23.03 10.60
N THR A 113 -6.96 -21.83 10.03
CA THR A 113 -8.27 -21.41 9.56
C THR A 113 -8.72 -22.23 8.37
N LEU A 114 -7.86 -22.42 7.36
CA LEU A 114 -8.18 -23.25 6.19
C LEU A 114 -8.53 -24.68 6.59
N GLU A 115 -7.82 -25.25 7.58
CA GLU A 115 -8.11 -26.60 8.08
C GLU A 115 -9.49 -26.70 8.74
N ARG A 116 -9.90 -25.69 9.53
CA ARG A 116 -11.27 -25.64 10.09
C ARG A 116 -12.37 -25.66 9.03
N PHE A 117 -12.07 -25.23 7.80
CA PHE A 117 -12.97 -25.26 6.66
C PHE A 117 -12.73 -26.45 5.72
N GLY A 118 -11.92 -27.41 6.12
CA GLY A 118 -11.75 -28.69 5.41
C GLY A 118 -10.73 -28.67 4.27
N ALA A 119 -9.73 -27.78 4.31
CA ALA A 119 -8.70 -27.71 3.28
C ALA A 119 -7.98 -29.06 3.06
N SER A 120 -7.53 -29.75 4.12
CA SER A 120 -6.87 -31.06 3.98
C SER A 120 -7.80 -32.12 3.36
N LYS A 121 -9.08 -32.11 3.71
CA LYS A 121 -10.07 -33.02 3.11
C LYS A 121 -10.19 -32.77 1.60
N GLN A 122 -10.34 -31.51 1.18
CA GLN A 122 -10.44 -31.17 -0.24
C GLN A 122 -9.17 -31.51 -1.00
N LEU A 123 -7.99 -31.21 -0.45
CA LEU A 123 -6.70 -31.52 -1.06
C LEU A 123 -6.55 -33.03 -1.30
N ARG A 124 -6.89 -33.85 -0.29
CA ARG A 124 -6.88 -35.31 -0.40
C ARG A 124 -7.88 -35.83 -1.42
N GLU A 125 -9.10 -35.28 -1.47
CA GLU A 125 -10.11 -35.64 -2.46
C GLU A 125 -9.65 -35.35 -3.90
N HIS A 126 -8.72 -34.40 -4.08
CA HIS A 126 -8.10 -34.06 -5.37
C HIS A 126 -6.77 -34.79 -5.61
N GLY A 127 -6.39 -35.71 -4.72
CA GLY A 127 -5.23 -36.58 -4.88
C GLY A 127 -3.91 -36.02 -4.38
N ALA A 128 -3.93 -34.95 -3.57
CA ALA A 128 -2.73 -34.41 -2.95
C ALA A 128 -2.13 -35.39 -1.93
N LYS A 129 -0.81 -35.47 -1.88
CA LYS A 129 -0.01 -36.35 -1.02
C LYS A 129 0.96 -35.53 -0.18
N THR A 130 1.45 -36.14 0.90
CA THR A 130 2.51 -35.53 1.71
C THR A 130 3.73 -35.23 0.84
N GLY A 131 4.21 -33.99 0.88
CA GLY A 131 5.31 -33.49 0.06
C GLY A 131 4.86 -32.63 -1.13
N ASP A 132 3.58 -32.65 -1.50
CA ASP A 132 3.05 -31.84 -2.61
C ASP A 132 3.06 -30.35 -2.25
N THR A 133 3.24 -29.49 -3.26
CA THR A 133 3.22 -28.03 -3.08
C THR A 133 1.81 -27.49 -3.28
N VAL A 134 1.32 -26.71 -2.30
CA VAL A 134 -0.01 -26.08 -2.35
C VAL A 134 0.14 -24.56 -2.31
N TYR A 135 -0.41 -23.90 -3.33
CA TYR A 135 -0.43 -22.45 -3.48
C TYR A 135 -1.76 -21.87 -2.96
N LEU A 136 -1.69 -20.77 -2.21
CA LEU A 136 -2.87 -20.04 -1.72
C LEU A 136 -3.39 -18.98 -2.72
N SER A 137 -2.81 -18.93 -3.92
CA SER A 137 -3.33 -18.29 -5.14
C SER A 137 -2.35 -18.61 -6.28
N GLU A 138 -2.70 -18.34 -7.54
CA GLU A 138 -1.86 -18.70 -8.70
C GLU A 138 -0.41 -18.19 -8.64
N ASN A 139 -0.17 -17.07 -7.95
CA ASN A 139 1.18 -16.52 -7.70
C ASN A 139 1.37 -16.18 -6.21
N GLY A 140 0.71 -16.94 -5.34
CA GLY A 140 0.59 -16.65 -3.93
C GLY A 140 1.63 -17.34 -3.03
N PRO A 141 1.50 -17.14 -1.72
CA PRO A 141 2.22 -17.93 -0.73
C PRO A 141 1.92 -19.42 -0.93
N MET A 142 2.95 -20.25 -0.70
CA MET A 142 2.85 -21.69 -0.85
C MET A 142 3.27 -22.40 0.44
N PHE A 143 2.81 -23.63 0.61
CA PHE A 143 3.23 -24.53 1.68
C PHE A 143 3.30 -25.97 1.18
N GLU A 144 4.11 -26.77 1.86
CA GLU A 144 4.16 -28.21 1.64
C GLU A 144 2.96 -28.87 2.34
N TYR A 145 2.22 -29.69 1.61
CA TYR A 145 1.11 -30.46 2.18
C TYR A 145 1.65 -31.60 3.03
N VAL A 146 1.11 -31.72 4.25
CA VAL A 146 1.41 -32.83 5.17
C VAL A 146 0.09 -33.50 5.53
N ASN A 147 -0.09 -34.74 5.08
CA ASN A 147 -1.26 -35.53 5.45
C ASN A 147 -1.02 -36.13 6.85
N GLU A 148 -1.49 -35.44 7.88
CA GLU A 148 -1.58 -35.99 9.23
C GLU A 148 -2.81 -36.92 9.29
N GLU A 149 -2.62 -38.19 8.91
CA GLU A 149 -3.60 -39.21 9.27
C GLU A 149 -3.64 -39.32 10.80
N LYS A 150 -4.74 -38.88 11.40
CA LYS A 150 -5.08 -39.34 12.75
C LYS A 150 -5.53 -40.80 12.60
N GLU A 151 -4.60 -41.73 12.84
CA GLU A 151 -4.94 -43.09 13.28
C GLU A 151 -5.85 -43.05 14.52
#